data_AF-A0A6M0C678-F1
#
_entry.id   AF-A0A6M0C678-F1
#
_cell.length_a   1.000
_cell.length_b   1.000
_cell.length_c   1.000
_cell.angle_alpha   90.00
_cell.angle_beta   90.00
_cell.angle_gamma   90.00
#
_symmetry.space_group_name_H-M   'P 1'
#
loop_
_entity.id
_entity.type
_entity.pdbx_description
1 polymer ?
#
loop_
_entity_poly.entity_id
_entity_poly.type
_entity_poly.pdbx_seq_one_letter_code
_entity_poly.pdbx_strand_id
1 'polypeptide(L)'
;MTIQRLYDLPNCKLVLEGYSADQRPVLSALMSAECHFKGKGQPLTGGLEFFESLVRAVSSYAQEFLSGVPSPLDRGGKSGLVEIRKIRGDLHRLTFEEPMETPTETQENVPSGRSIDLTTVLLRQRI
;
A
#
# COMPACT_ATOMS: atom_id res chain seq x y z
N MET A 1 24.33 8.59 -1.33
CA MET A 1 24.42 7.59 -0.25
C MET A 1 23.08 6.89 -0.13
N THR A 2 23.05 5.61 0.21
CA THR A 2 21.79 4.93 0.57
C THR A 2 21.31 5.44 1.91
N ILE A 3 20.01 5.68 2.03
CA ILE A 3 19.36 6.13 3.25
C ILE A 3 18.10 5.30 3.48
N GLN A 4 17.82 5.04 4.75
CA GLN A 4 16.61 4.38 5.18
C GLN A 4 15.82 5.31 6.09
N ARG A 5 14.51 5.37 5.90
CA ARG A 5 13.59 6.10 6.77
C ARG A 5 12.57 5.15 7.35
N LEU A 6 12.43 5.23 8.67
CA LEU A 6 11.47 4.46 9.43
C LEU A 6 10.36 5.38 9.93
N TYR A 7 9.13 5.04 9.63
CA TYR A 7 7.95 5.71 10.15
C TYR A 7 7.14 4.71 10.98
N ASP A 8 7.18 4.88 12.30
CA ASP A 8 6.38 4.10 13.24
C ASP A 8 5.01 4.77 13.41
N LEU A 9 4.00 4.22 12.73
CA LEU A 9 2.61 4.65 12.85
C LEU A 9 1.86 3.67 13.79
N PRO A 10 0.71 4.05 14.38
CA PRO A 10 0.04 3.24 15.39
C PRO A 10 -0.29 1.80 14.97
N ASN A 11 -0.48 1.58 13.66
CA ASN A 11 -0.99 0.34 13.09
C ASN A 11 -0.25 -0.16 11.83
N CYS A 12 0.72 0.62 11.31
CA CYS A 12 1.66 0.18 10.28
C CYS A 12 3.04 0.74 10.62
N LYS A 13 4.08 -0.05 10.40
CA LYS A 13 5.45 0.44 10.30
C LYS A 13 5.81 0.56 8.82
N LEU A 14 6.11 1.78 8.37
CA LEU A 14 6.52 2.05 7.00
C LEU A 14 8.05 2.22 6.96
N VAL A 15 8.71 1.37 6.18
CA VAL A 15 10.15 1.41 5.93
C VAL A 15 10.36 1.88 4.49
N LEU A 16 11.07 2.99 4.30
CA LEU A 16 11.44 3.49 2.98
C LEU A 16 12.95 3.44 2.82
N GLU A 17 13.42 2.71 1.83
CA GLU A 17 14.83 2.66 1.45
C GLU A 17 15.04 3.34 0.11
N GLY A 18 16.07 4.16 0.02
CA GLY A 18 16.34 4.93 -1.18
C GLY A 18 17.74 5.52 -1.24
N TYR A 19 17.95 6.34 -2.27
CA TYR A 19 19.19 7.05 -2.49
C TYR A 19 19.01 8.55 -2.22
N SER A 20 20.03 9.15 -1.62
CA SER A 20 20.15 10.59 -1.46
C SER A 20 21.26 11.13 -2.36
N ALA A 21 20.90 12.11 -3.21
CA ALA A 21 21.78 12.68 -4.22
C ALA A 21 22.83 13.65 -3.66
N ASP A 22 22.57 14.26 -2.51
CA ASP A 22 23.40 15.32 -1.91
C ASP A 22 23.76 15.03 -0.45
N GLN A 23 24.54 15.92 0.17
CA GLN A 23 24.86 15.90 1.60
C GLN A 23 23.63 16.18 2.50
N ARG A 24 22.47 16.52 1.91
CA ARG A 24 21.21 16.69 2.64
C ARG A 24 20.48 15.35 2.66
N PRO A 25 19.98 14.86 3.81
CA PRO A 25 19.33 13.56 3.92
C PRO A 25 17.90 13.58 3.34
N VAL A 26 17.75 14.01 2.10
CA VAL A 26 16.52 13.98 1.30
C VAL A 26 16.54 12.71 0.46
N LEU A 27 15.45 11.93 0.53
CA LEU A 27 15.27 10.73 -0.28
C LEU A 27 14.89 11.17 -1.70
N SER A 28 15.85 11.07 -2.62
CA SER A 28 15.75 11.54 -4.00
C SER A 28 15.23 10.46 -4.95
N ALA A 29 15.51 9.18 -4.63
CA ALA A 29 15.00 8.03 -5.36
C ALA A 29 14.60 6.93 -4.35
N LEU A 30 13.41 6.34 -4.53
CA LEU A 30 12.93 5.23 -3.70
C LEU A 30 13.27 3.91 -4.35
N MET A 31 13.99 3.06 -3.64
CA MET A 31 14.37 1.72 -4.09
C MET A 31 13.39 0.67 -3.58
N SER A 32 12.99 0.78 -2.31
CA SER A 32 12.04 -0.13 -1.68
C SER A 32 11.15 0.61 -0.70
N ALA A 33 9.90 0.20 -0.63
CA ALA A 33 8.92 0.58 0.36
C ALA A 33 8.32 -0.69 0.96
N GLU A 34 8.30 -0.76 2.28
CA GLU A 34 7.67 -1.85 3.02
C GLU A 34 6.64 -1.29 4.01
N CYS A 35 5.39 -1.77 3.98
CA CYS A 35 4.42 -1.51 5.04
C CYS A 35 4.12 -2.80 5.81
N HIS A 36 4.44 -2.76 7.10
CA HIS A 36 4.23 -3.82 8.07
C HIS A 36 2.97 -3.50 8.87
N PHE A 37 1.84 -4.09 8.50
CA PHE A 37 0.60 -3.92 9.27
C PHE A 37 0.63 -4.74 10.56
N LYS A 38 0.20 -4.13 11.66
CA LYS A 38 0.14 -4.79 12.97
C LYS A 38 -0.75 -6.03 12.91
N GLY A 39 -0.20 -7.18 13.32
CA GLY A 39 -0.92 -8.46 13.31
C GLY A 39 -1.03 -9.14 11.94
N LYS A 40 -0.31 -8.64 10.93
CA LYS A 40 -0.15 -9.32 9.63
C LYS A 40 1.27 -9.87 9.52
N GLY A 41 1.37 -11.12 9.08
CA GLY A 41 2.64 -11.87 9.12
C GLY A 41 3.64 -11.47 8.04
N GLN A 42 3.18 -11.00 6.86
CA GLN A 42 4.05 -10.59 5.77
C GLN A 42 3.85 -9.11 5.43
N PRO A 43 4.93 -8.31 5.31
CA PRO A 43 4.83 -6.93 4.88
C PRO A 43 4.44 -6.83 3.41
N LEU A 44 3.73 -5.76 3.05
CA LEU A 44 3.59 -5.37 1.65
C LEU A 44 4.86 -4.66 1.21
N THR A 45 5.46 -5.12 0.13
CA THR A 45 6.75 -4.63 -0.35
C THR A 45 6.66 -4.26 -1.82
N GLY A 46 7.33 -3.18 -2.22
CA GLY A 46 7.43 -2.79 -3.62
C GLY A 46 8.27 -1.53 -3.82
N GLY A 47 8.44 -1.10 -5.07
CA GLY A 47 9.19 0.11 -5.41
C GLY A 47 8.37 1.41 -5.31
N LEU A 48 8.82 2.44 -6.02
CA LEU A 48 8.14 3.75 -6.09
C LEU A 48 6.70 3.66 -6.56
N GLU A 49 6.42 2.93 -7.64
CA GLU A 49 5.07 2.80 -8.19
C GLU A 49 4.09 2.15 -7.21
N PHE A 50 4.55 1.13 -6.47
CA PHE A 50 3.78 0.53 -5.39
C PHE A 50 3.49 1.55 -4.28
N PHE A 51 4.50 2.28 -3.83
CA PHE A 51 4.35 3.26 -2.75
C PHE A 51 3.38 4.38 -3.13
N GLU A 52 3.51 4.94 -4.34
CA GLU A 52 2.61 5.97 -4.85
C GLU A 52 1.17 5.44 -4.97
N SER A 53 1.00 4.22 -5.48
CA SER A 53 -0.31 3.58 -5.57
C SER A 53 -0.92 3.34 -4.18
N LEU A 54 -0.12 2.89 -3.21
CA LEU A 54 -0.56 2.66 -1.83
C LEU A 54 -1.04 3.95 -1.18
N VAL A 55 -0.24 5.02 -1.23
CA VAL A 55 -0.58 6.33 -0.65
C VAL A 55 -1.86 6.88 -1.28
N ARG A 56 -1.99 6.76 -2.61
CA ARG A 56 -3.19 7.20 -3.33
C ARG A 56 -4.43 6.41 -2.93
N ALA A 57 -4.33 5.09 -2.89
CA ALA A 57 -5.45 4.21 -2.50
C ALA A 57 -5.88 4.46 -1.06
N VAL A 58 -4.94 4.53 -0.11
CA VAL A 58 -5.22 4.81 1.30
C VAL A 58 -5.86 6.19 1.47
N SER A 59 -5.34 7.23 0.82
CA SER A 59 -5.86 8.60 0.94
C SER A 59 -7.29 8.72 0.40
N SER A 60 -7.53 8.15 -0.79
CA SER A 60 -8.86 8.09 -1.40
C SER A 60 -9.84 7.33 -0.52
N TYR A 61 -9.45 6.16 -0.04
CA TYR A 61 -10.28 5.32 0.80
C TYR A 61 -10.59 5.99 2.14
N ALA A 62 -9.60 6.61 2.78
CA ALA A 62 -9.77 7.34 4.03
C ALA A 62 -10.69 8.55 3.84
N GLN A 63 -10.53 9.30 2.74
CA GLN A 63 -11.41 10.43 2.45
C GLN A 63 -12.86 9.99 2.28
N GLU A 64 -13.13 8.95 1.48
CA GLU A 64 -14.47 8.42 1.31
C GLU A 64 -15.06 7.90 2.63
N PHE A 65 -14.27 7.11 3.37
CA PHE A 65 -14.70 6.53 4.63
C PHE A 65 -15.01 7.60 5.71
N LEU A 66 -14.22 8.68 5.77
CA LEU A 66 -14.39 9.74 6.77
C LEU A 66 -15.43 10.79 6.38
N SER A 67 -15.56 11.10 5.09
CA SER A 67 -16.48 12.13 4.60
C SER A 67 -17.86 11.57 4.23
N GLY A 68 -17.96 10.27 3.98
CA GLY A 68 -19.16 9.65 3.41
C GLY A 68 -19.42 10.04 1.95
N VAL A 69 -18.50 10.77 1.31
CA VAL A 69 -18.59 11.19 -0.09
C VAL A 69 -17.78 10.22 -0.94
N PRO A 70 -18.37 9.57 -1.96
CA PRO A 70 -17.65 8.66 -2.84
C PRO A 70 -16.48 9.38 -3.54
N SER A 71 -15.31 8.76 -3.52
CA SER A 71 -14.14 9.33 -4.17
C SER A 71 -14.29 9.28 -5.69
N PRO A 72 -13.92 10.35 -6.42
CA PRO A 72 -14.00 10.37 -7.89
C PRO A 72 -13.12 9.32 -8.59
N LEU A 73 -12.20 8.67 -7.85
CA LEU A 73 -11.37 7.56 -8.33
C LEU A 73 -12.20 6.34 -8.76
N ASP A 74 -13.40 6.16 -8.20
CA ASP A 74 -14.29 5.04 -8.52
C ASP A 74 -14.91 5.14 -9.94
N ARG A 75 -14.87 6.32 -10.58
CA ARG A 75 -15.64 6.61 -11.80
C ARG A 75 -14.89 6.58 -13.14
N GLY A 76 -13.60 6.26 -13.19
CA GLY A 76 -12.99 6.03 -14.52
C GLY A 76 -11.48 6.21 -14.70
N GLY A 77 -10.63 5.83 -13.76
CA GLY A 77 -9.19 6.06 -13.96
C GLY A 77 -8.29 4.99 -13.36
N LYS A 78 -8.06 3.92 -14.15
CA LYS A 78 -7.01 2.89 -13.96
C LYS A 78 -6.97 2.26 -12.56
N SER A 79 -7.41 1.01 -12.43
CA SER A 79 -7.07 0.18 -11.26
C SER A 79 -5.56 0.27 -11.04
N GLY A 80 -5.16 0.95 -9.96
CA GLY A 80 -3.75 1.05 -9.59
C GLY A 80 -3.25 -0.32 -9.12
N LEU A 81 -1.94 -0.45 -8.97
CA LEU A 81 -1.30 -1.64 -8.39
C LEU A 81 -1.89 -2.03 -7.03
N VAL A 82 -2.42 -1.05 -6.30
CA VAL A 82 -3.04 -1.21 -4.98
C VAL A 82 -4.48 -0.71 -5.01
N GLU A 83 -5.41 -1.53 -4.50
CA GLU A 83 -6.82 -1.20 -4.34
C GLU A 83 -7.27 -1.48 -2.90
N ILE A 84 -8.14 -0.65 -2.35
CA ILE A 84 -8.74 -0.86 -1.02
C ILE A 84 -10.26 -0.84 -1.16
N ARG A 85 -10.92 -1.89 -0.67
CA ARG A 85 -12.38 -2.02 -0.71
C ARG A 85 -12.94 -2.41 0.64
N LYS A 86 -14.12 -1.88 0.96
CA LYS A 86 -14.89 -2.31 2.14
C LYS A 86 -15.51 -3.67 1.87
N ILE A 87 -15.27 -4.64 2.75
CA ILE A 87 -15.88 -5.98 2.65
C ILE A 87 -17.18 -6.00 3.45
N ARG A 88 -17.09 -5.78 4.77
CA ARG A 88 -18.26 -5.78 5.66
C ARG A 88 -17.93 -5.09 6.97
N GLY A 89 -18.85 -4.27 7.49
CA GLY A 89 -18.70 -3.66 8.81
C GLY A 89 -17.42 -2.83 8.90
N ASP A 90 -16.50 -3.25 9.77
CA ASP A 90 -15.18 -2.68 9.97
C ASP A 90 -14.05 -3.43 9.24
N LEU A 91 -14.38 -4.43 8.42
CA LEU A 91 -13.45 -5.21 7.61
C LEU A 91 -13.29 -4.62 6.21
N HIS A 92 -12.04 -4.43 5.82
CA HIS A 92 -11.59 -3.85 4.56
C HIS A 92 -10.56 -4.77 3.94
N ARG A 93 -10.45 -4.80 2.62
CA ARG A 93 -9.46 -5.58 1.90
C ARG A 93 -8.58 -4.66 1.10
N LEU A 94 -7.28 -4.76 1.32
CA LEU A 94 -6.26 -4.18 0.47
C LEU A 94 -5.78 -5.29 -0.48
N THR A 95 -5.92 -5.08 -1.78
CA THR A 95 -5.39 -5.97 -2.81
C THR A 95 -4.22 -5.29 -3.50
N PHE A 96 -3.14 -6.04 -3.71
CA PHE A 96 -1.93 -5.60 -4.37
C PHE A 96 -1.52 -6.61 -5.44
N GLU A 97 -1.29 -6.15 -6.66
CA GLU A 97 -0.72 -6.96 -7.74
C GLU A 97 0.81 -6.88 -7.68
N GLU A 98 1.46 -8.00 -7.32
CA GLU A 98 2.91 -8.11 -7.43
C GLU A 98 3.27 -8.31 -8.91
N PRO A 99 4.23 -7.53 -9.47
CA PRO A 99 4.78 -7.86 -10.78
C PRO A 99 5.51 -9.20 -10.66
N MET A 100 4.87 -10.25 -11.18
CA MET A 100 5.31 -11.64 -11.12
C MET A 100 6.70 -11.80 -11.76
N GLU A 101 7.69 -12.21 -10.97
CA GLU A 101 8.86 -12.92 -11.51
C GLU A 101 8.38 -14.35 -11.84
N THR A 102 8.32 -14.68 -13.13
CA THR A 102 7.64 -15.82 -13.78
C THR A 102 8.08 -17.25 -13.34
N PRO A 103 7.50 -18.34 -13.89
CA PRO A 103 6.24 -18.99 -13.57
C PRO A 103 6.46 -20.39 -12.95
N THR A 104 5.48 -20.96 -12.26
CA THR A 104 5.40 -22.43 -12.16
C THR A 104 3.97 -22.85 -12.40
N GLU A 105 3.80 -23.61 -13.48
CA GLU A 105 2.57 -24.25 -13.91
C GLU A 105 1.93 -25.00 -12.75
N THR A 106 0.68 -24.70 -12.40
CA THR A 106 -0.46 -25.64 -12.39
C THR A 106 -1.75 -24.84 -12.15
N GLN A 107 -2.78 -25.23 -12.89
CA GLN A 107 -4.17 -24.76 -12.87
C GLN A 107 -4.74 -24.43 -11.48
N GLU A 108 -5.32 -23.25 -11.34
CA GLU A 108 -6.76 -22.96 -11.14
C GLU A 108 -6.90 -21.45 -10.85
N ASN A 109 -8.07 -20.89 -11.16
CA ASN A 109 -8.42 -19.47 -11.13
C ASN A 109 -8.16 -18.78 -9.76
N VAL A 110 -6.91 -18.39 -9.49
CA VAL A 110 -6.48 -17.65 -8.30
C VAL A 110 -6.03 -16.26 -8.76
N PRO A 111 -6.61 -15.16 -8.26
CA PRO A 111 -6.14 -13.84 -8.61
C PRO A 111 -4.69 -13.71 -8.16
N SER A 112 -3.77 -13.44 -9.09
CA SER A 112 -2.32 -13.30 -8.88
C SER A 112 -1.93 -12.06 -8.05
N GLY A 113 -2.78 -11.64 -7.11
CA GLY A 113 -2.57 -10.49 -6.23
C GLY A 113 -2.56 -10.91 -4.77
N ARG A 114 -1.64 -10.36 -3.98
CA ARG A 114 -1.67 -10.46 -2.53
C ARG A 114 -2.82 -9.62 -2.00
N SER A 115 -3.68 -10.22 -1.18
CA SER A 115 -4.74 -9.49 -0.48
C SER A 115 -4.55 -9.59 1.02
N ILE A 116 -4.77 -8.47 1.71
CA ILE A 116 -4.69 -8.37 3.17
C ILE A 116 -5.97 -7.73 3.68
N ASP A 117 -6.60 -8.41 4.63
CA ASP A 117 -7.80 -7.91 5.29
C ASP A 117 -7.43 -7.01 6.48
N LEU A 118 -7.84 -5.75 6.45
CA LEU A 118 -7.57 -4.73 7.44
C LEU A 118 -8.84 -4.35 8.20
N THR A 119 -8.72 -3.98 9.48
CA THR A 119 -9.84 -3.37 10.23
C THR A 119 -9.82 -1.85 10.07
N THR A 120 -10.95 -1.18 10.32
CA THR A 120 -11.08 0.29 10.26
C THR A 120 -10.01 1.02 11.09
N VAL A 121 -9.62 0.42 12.23
CA VAL A 121 -8.59 0.97 13.12
C VAL A 121 -7.23 1.00 12.44
N LEU A 122 -6.93 0.02 11.58
CA LEU A 122 -5.68 -0.02 10.82
C LEU A 122 -5.63 1.04 9.71
N LEU A 123 -6.79 1.49 9.21
CA LEU A 123 -6.91 2.47 8.12
C LEU A 123 -7.00 3.94 8.61
N ARG A 124 -7.33 4.17 9.87
CA ARG A 124 -7.44 5.53 10.45
C ARG A 124 -6.08 6.15 10.82
N GLN A 125 -5.16 6.20 9.87
CA GLN A 125 -3.93 6.98 10.05
C GLN A 125 -4.15 8.39 9.49
N ARG A 126 -4.07 9.40 10.36
CA ARG A 126 -3.82 10.79 9.93
C ARG A 126 -2.39 10.79 9.37
N ILE A 127 -2.27 10.82 8.05
CA ILE A 127 -1.03 11.23 7.36
C ILE A 127 -0.99 12.76 7.41
#